data_AF-A0ABC8TD41-F1
#
_entry.id   AF-A0ABC8TD41-F1
#
_cell.length_a   1.000
_cell.length_b   1.000
_cell.length_c   1.000
_cell.angle_alpha   90.00
_cell.angle_beta   90.00
_cell.angle_gamma   90.00
#
_symmetry.space_group_name_H-M   'P 1'
#
loop_
_entity.id
_entity.type
_entity.pdbx_description
1 polymer ?
#
loop_
_entity_poly.entity_id
_entity_poly.type
_entity_poly.pdbx_seq_one_letter_code
_entity_poly.pdbx_strand_id
1 'polypeptide(L)'
;MKQSFTAHFQLLFLRFVVFMVAVEMGRRYFPHCSEVLDKFMEDDLPDLFYLEKGTLDEQRIKRTRFIELKKDVQRAFSKDKAEHQRSALSSSSSSSSLKGGINYKARKL
;
A
#
# COMPACT_ATOMS: atom_id res chain seq x y z
N MET A 1 -34.09 12.24 -22.34
CA MET A 1 -33.96 11.08 -21.43
C MET A 1 -32.67 10.28 -21.64
N LYS A 2 -32.33 9.86 -22.88
CA LYS A 2 -31.08 9.10 -23.18
C LYS A 2 -29.77 9.78 -22.73
N GLN A 3 -29.67 11.09 -22.92
CA GLN A 3 -28.47 11.88 -22.59
C GLN A 3 -28.17 11.94 -21.07
N SER A 4 -29.20 11.99 -20.24
CA SER A 4 -29.08 11.98 -18.78
C SER A 4 -28.66 10.60 -18.25
N PHE A 5 -29.16 9.52 -18.86
CA PHE A 5 -28.73 8.15 -18.55
C PHE A 5 -27.25 7.92 -18.89
N THR A 6 -26.79 8.43 -20.04
CA THR A 6 -25.38 8.37 -20.44
C THR A 6 -24.47 9.14 -19.48
N ALA A 7 -24.86 10.34 -19.05
CA ALA A 7 -24.08 11.13 -18.10
C ALA A 7 -23.97 10.44 -16.72
N HIS A 8 -25.06 9.84 -16.22
CA HIS A 8 -25.05 9.10 -14.97
C HIS A 8 -24.14 7.86 -15.04
N PHE A 9 -24.21 7.11 -16.14
CA PHE A 9 -23.34 5.96 -16.37
C PHE A 9 -21.87 6.37 -16.46
N GLN A 10 -21.55 7.45 -17.17
CA GLN A 10 -20.20 8.00 -17.24
C GLN A 10 -19.67 8.41 -15.87
N LEU A 11 -20.50 9.05 -15.02
CA LEU A 11 -20.09 9.43 -13.67
C LEU A 11 -19.80 8.21 -12.79
N LEU A 12 -20.65 7.18 -12.84
CA LEU A 12 -20.42 5.94 -12.11
C LEU A 12 -19.15 5.24 -12.57
N PHE A 13 -18.93 5.19 -13.88
CA PHE A 13 -17.71 4.61 -14.44
C PHE A 13 -16.46 5.37 -13.98
N LEU A 14 -16.47 6.71 -14.03
CA LEU A 14 -15.35 7.51 -13.55
C LEU A 14 -15.06 7.28 -12.07
N ARG A 15 -16.10 7.19 -11.24
CA ARG A 15 -15.95 6.86 -9.81
C ARG A 15 -15.31 5.50 -9.59
N PHE A 16 -15.73 4.51 -10.37
CA PHE A 16 -15.16 3.16 -10.30
C PHE A 16 -13.69 3.15 -10.71
N VAL A 17 -13.34 3.81 -11.80
CA VAL A 17 -11.95 3.92 -12.27
C VAL A 17 -11.06 4.60 -11.22
N VAL A 18 -11.50 5.73 -10.66
CA VAL A 18 -10.75 6.43 -9.60
C VAL A 18 -10.55 5.54 -8.39
N PHE A 19 -11.57 4.77 -8.00
CA PHE A 19 -11.46 3.81 -6.91
C PHE A 19 -10.45 2.70 -7.22
N MET A 20 -10.51 2.10 -8.42
CA MET A 20 -9.55 1.07 -8.84
C MET A 20 -8.11 1.56 -8.82
N VAL A 21 -7.86 2.76 -9.36
CA VAL A 21 -6.52 3.36 -9.35
C VAL A 21 -6.04 3.61 -7.92
N ALA A 22 -6.91 4.12 -7.04
CA ALA A 22 -6.56 4.32 -5.64
C ALA A 22 -6.21 2.99 -4.94
N VAL A 23 -6.97 1.92 -5.20
CA VAL A 23 -6.68 0.58 -4.69
C VAL A 23 -5.35 0.07 -5.24
N GLU A 24 -5.13 0.12 -6.55
CA GLU A 24 -3.88 -0.31 -7.19
C GLU A 24 -2.66 0.40 -6.62
N MET A 25 -2.76 1.73 -6.42
CA MET A 25 -1.69 2.52 -5.81
C MET A 25 -1.46 2.10 -4.36
N GLY A 26 -2.52 1.89 -3.57
CA GLY A 26 -2.42 1.36 -2.22
C GLY A 26 -1.64 0.04 -2.17
N ARG A 27 -1.94 -0.90 -3.07
CA ARG A 27 -1.26 -2.20 -3.16
C ARG A 27 0.22 -2.06 -3.52
N ARG A 28 0.56 -1.12 -4.40
CA ARG A 28 1.95 -0.87 -4.80
C ARG A 28 2.79 -0.27 -3.68
N TYR A 29 2.23 0.67 -2.90
CA TYR A 29 2.97 1.34 -1.81
C TYR A 29 2.93 0.56 -0.49
N PHE A 30 1.88 -0.24 -0.27
CA PHE A 30 1.65 -0.98 0.96
C PHE A 30 1.30 -2.45 0.67
N PRO A 31 2.23 -3.22 0.07
CA PRO A 31 1.98 -4.61 -0.30
C PRO A 31 1.62 -5.49 0.90
N HIS A 32 2.27 -5.31 2.06
CA HIS A 32 1.95 -6.10 3.25
C HIS A 32 0.57 -5.74 3.82
N CYS A 33 0.21 -4.44 3.83
CA CYS A 33 -1.13 -4.04 4.25
C CYS A 33 -2.20 -4.60 3.33
N SER A 34 -1.94 -4.59 2.02
CA SER A 34 -2.86 -5.16 1.03
C SER A 34 -3.15 -6.62 1.34
N GLU A 35 -2.12 -7.44 1.57
CA GLU A 35 -2.31 -8.87 1.81
C GLU A 35 -3.18 -9.16 3.04
N VAL A 36 -3.01 -8.39 4.12
CA VAL A 36 -3.85 -8.50 5.33
C VAL A 36 -5.31 -8.15 5.00
N LEU A 37 -5.53 -7.07 4.23
CA LEU A 37 -6.87 -6.62 3.88
C LEU A 37 -7.55 -7.53 2.85
N ASP A 38 -6.80 -8.13 1.93
CA ASP A 38 -7.33 -9.07 0.94
C ASP A 38 -7.88 -10.32 1.61
N LYS A 39 -7.09 -10.93 2.51
CA LYS A 39 -7.53 -12.08 3.32
C LYS A 39 -8.77 -11.73 4.13
N PHE A 40 -8.76 -10.56 4.76
CA PHE A 40 -9.91 -10.09 5.52
C PHE A 40 -11.18 -9.92 4.66
N MET A 41 -11.05 -9.41 3.43
CA MET A 41 -12.16 -9.25 2.49
C MET A 41 -12.69 -10.59 1.96
N GLU A 42 -11.85 -11.62 1.88
CA GLU A 42 -12.25 -12.97 1.48
C GLU A 42 -12.97 -13.72 2.63
N ASP A 43 -12.51 -13.55 3.87
CA ASP A 43 -12.95 -14.36 5.02
C ASP A 43 -14.12 -13.77 5.83
N ASP A 44 -14.16 -12.45 6.05
CA ASP A 44 -14.98 -11.83 7.13
C ASP A 44 -15.88 -10.65 6.67
N LEU A 45 -15.93 -10.38 5.36
CA LEU A 45 -16.54 -9.15 4.81
C LEU A 45 -18.03 -8.90 5.16
N PRO A 46 -18.95 -9.88 5.21
CA PRO A 46 -20.35 -9.59 5.51
C PRO A 46 -20.59 -9.24 6.98
N ASP A 47 -19.71 -9.61 7.92
CA ASP A 47 -20.02 -9.57 9.34
C ASP A 47 -19.57 -8.28 10.05
N LEU A 48 -18.56 -7.59 9.51
CA LEU A 48 -17.93 -6.42 10.14
C LEU A 48 -18.67 -5.09 9.94
N PHE A 49 -19.35 -4.92 8.80
CA PHE A 49 -20.18 -3.72 8.54
C PHE A 49 -21.37 -3.60 9.51
N TYR A 50 -21.64 -4.67 10.27
CA TYR A 50 -22.67 -4.75 11.28
C TYR A 50 -22.09 -4.94 12.69
N LEU A 51 -20.99 -4.25 13.02
CA LEU A 51 -20.36 -4.32 14.34
C LEU A 51 -21.33 -4.00 15.51
N GLU A 52 -22.38 -3.24 15.23
CA GLU A 52 -23.40 -2.78 16.19
C GLU A 52 -24.70 -3.58 16.12
N LYS A 53 -24.83 -4.51 15.15
CA LYS A 53 -26.02 -5.36 14.99
C LYS A 53 -25.76 -6.73 15.59
N GLY A 54 -26.72 -7.25 16.35
CA GLY A 54 -26.64 -8.55 17.01
C GLY A 54 -26.67 -8.44 18.53
N THR A 55 -26.65 -9.60 19.18
CA THR A 55 -26.60 -9.76 20.64
C THR A 55 -25.30 -9.17 21.22
N LEU A 56 -25.27 -8.91 22.53
CA LEU A 56 -24.08 -8.35 23.19
C LEU A 56 -22.83 -9.23 22.97
N ASP A 57 -22.96 -10.55 22.97
CA ASP A 57 -21.84 -11.47 22.74
C ASP A 57 -21.35 -11.43 21.29
N GLU A 58 -22.26 -11.39 20.31
CA GLU A 58 -21.90 -11.21 18.89
C GLU A 58 -21.15 -9.90 18.66
N GLN A 59 -21.60 -8.80 19.27
CA GLN A 59 -20.89 -7.52 19.20
C GLN A 59 -19.50 -7.59 19.83
N ARG A 60 -19.32 -8.31 20.94
CA ARG A 60 -18.01 -8.50 21.59
C ARG A 60 -17.06 -9.30 20.71
N ILE A 61 -17.55 -10.34 20.05
CA ILE A 61 -16.76 -11.13 19.10
C ILE A 61 -16.35 -10.25 17.92
N LYS A 62 -17.27 -9.51 17.32
CA LYS A 62 -17.01 -8.59 16.19
C LYS A 62 -15.99 -7.50 16.54
N ARG A 63 -16.13 -6.86 17.71
CA ARG A 63 -15.15 -5.88 18.20
C ARG A 63 -13.77 -6.48 18.40
N THR A 64 -13.68 -7.70 18.94
CA THR A 64 -12.40 -8.40 19.13
C THR A 64 -11.71 -8.64 17.80
N ARG A 65 -12.41 -9.19 16.79
CA ARG A 65 -11.87 -9.41 15.45
C ARG A 65 -11.39 -8.11 14.79
N PHE A 66 -12.15 -7.02 14.92
CA PHE A 66 -11.73 -5.71 14.41
C PHE A 66 -10.44 -5.21 15.07
N ILE A 67 -10.28 -5.40 16.39
CA ILE A 67 -9.05 -5.03 17.11
C ILE A 67 -7.85 -5.84 16.61
N GLU A 68 -8.04 -7.14 16.35
CA GLU A 68 -7.00 -8.01 15.79
C GLU A 68 -6.59 -7.56 14.39
N LEU A 69 -7.56 -7.38 13.48
CA LEU A 69 -7.30 -6.85 12.15
C LEU A 69 -6.54 -5.52 12.20
N LYS A 70 -6.96 -4.59 13.06
CA LYS A 70 -6.28 -3.30 13.23
C LYS A 70 -4.81 -3.49 13.64
N LYS A 71 -4.53 -4.42 14.55
CA LYS A 71 -3.16 -4.74 14.97
C LYS A 71 -2.35 -5.33 13.82
N ASP A 72 -2.93 -6.23 13.03
CA ASP A 72 -2.27 -6.83 11.86
C ASP A 72 -1.93 -5.79 10.80
N VAL A 73 -2.88 -4.91 10.46
CA VAL A 73 -2.64 -3.81 9.52
C VAL A 73 -1.54 -2.87 10.05
N GLN A 74 -1.54 -2.53 11.33
CA GLN A 74 -0.50 -1.66 11.91
C GLN A 74 0.89 -2.30 11.88
N ARG A 75 0.97 -3.62 12.10
CA ARG A 75 2.23 -4.38 11.95
C ARG A 75 2.69 -4.39 10.49
N ALA A 76 1.80 -4.68 9.56
CA ALA A 76 2.08 -4.68 8.13
C ALA A 76 2.55 -3.31 7.63
N PHE A 77 1.88 -2.23 8.06
CA PHE A 77 2.26 -0.86 7.74
C PHE A 77 3.69 -0.52 8.18
N SER A 78 4.07 -1.00 9.37
CA SER A 78 5.43 -0.79 9.88
C SER A 78 6.49 -1.51 9.02
N LYS A 79 6.15 -2.68 8.44
CA LYS A 79 7.00 -3.40 7.49
C LYS A 79 7.12 -2.66 6.17
N ASP A 80 5.98 -2.27 5.57
CA ASP A 80 5.93 -1.51 4.31
C ASP A 80 6.78 -0.23 4.41
N LYS A 81 6.65 0.50 5.53
CA LYS A 81 7.44 1.71 5.80
C LYS A 81 8.95 1.43 5.86
N ALA A 82 9.37 0.35 6.55
CA ALA A 82 10.78 0.01 6.68
C ALA A 82 11.41 -0.41 5.34
N GLU A 83 10.70 -1.18 4.53
CA GLU A 83 11.16 -1.62 3.21
C GLU A 83 11.25 -0.48 2.20
N HIS A 84 10.30 0.46 2.24
CA HIS A 84 10.35 1.65 1.39
C HIS A 84 11.57 2.53 1.72
N GLN A 85 11.86 2.74 3.00
CA GLN A 85 13.06 3.47 3.43
C GLN A 85 14.35 2.76 3.03
N ARG A 86 14.42 1.43 3.14
CA ARG A 86 15.59 0.63 2.74
C ARG A 86 15.87 0.69 1.24
N SER A 87 14.81 0.67 0.44
CA SER A 87 14.90 0.75 -1.03
C SER A 87 15.37 2.13 -1.50
N ALA A 88 14.91 3.20 -0.84
CA ALA A 88 15.38 4.55 -1.09
C ALA A 88 16.88 4.72 -0.79
N LEU A 89 17.37 4.13 0.32
CA LEU A 89 18.77 4.22 0.71
C LEU A 89 19.71 3.37 -0.17
N SER A 90 19.26 2.21 -0.65
CA SER A 90 20.06 1.31 -1.50
C SER A 90 20.29 1.86 -2.91
N SER A 91 19.51 2.85 -3.34
CA SER A 91 19.66 3.52 -4.64
C SER A 91 20.84 4.51 -4.69
N SER A 92 21.51 4.75 -3.56
CA SER A 92 22.56 5.77 -3.40
C SER A 92 24.00 5.27 -3.68
N SER A 93 24.20 3.98 -3.98
CA SER A 93 25.52 3.34 -3.99
C SER A 93 26.09 3.12 -5.40
N SER A 94 26.02 4.12 -6.28
CA SER A 94 26.66 4.07 -7.60
C SER A 94 27.24 5.42 -8.02
N SER A 95 28.28 5.88 -7.32
CA SER A 95 29.29 6.80 -7.89
C SER A 95 30.45 7.03 -6.92
N SER A 96 31.58 6.37 -7.15
CA SER A 96 32.87 6.79 -6.61
C SER A 96 33.86 7.01 -7.76
N SER A 97 33.92 8.29 -8.16
CA SER A 97 35.13 9.09 -8.40
C SER A 97 36.09 8.74 -9.54
N LEU A 98 36.00 9.58 -10.59
CA LEU A 98 37.12 9.99 -11.43
C LEU A 98 38.32 10.46 -10.58
N LYS A 99 39.54 10.18 -11.10
CA LYS A 99 40.78 10.99 -11.04
C LYS A 99 41.88 10.53 -10.06
N GLY A 100 42.98 10.04 -10.65
CA GLY A 100 44.29 10.00 -9.97
C GLY A 100 45.34 9.16 -10.71
N GLY A 101 46.17 9.77 -11.56
CA GLY A 101 47.40 9.11 -12.04
C GLY A 101 47.97 9.53 -13.41
N ILE A 102 48.00 10.82 -13.75
CA ILE A 102 48.84 11.25 -14.89
C ILE A 102 50.30 11.24 -14.43
N ASN A 103 51.07 10.27 -14.91
CA ASN A 103 52.50 10.12 -14.65
C ASN A 103 53.29 11.26 -15.32
N TYR A 104 53.89 12.16 -14.54
CA TYR A 104 54.93 13.07 -15.05
C TYR A 104 56.23 12.28 -15.18
N LYS A 105 56.69 12.09 -16.42
CA LYS A 105 58.02 11.50 -16.70
C LYS A 105 59.10 12.49 -16.25
N ALA A 106 59.78 12.18 -15.16
CA ALA A 106 61.13 12.66 -14.91
C ALA A 106 62.12 11.73 -15.62
N ARG A 107 62.85 12.22 -16.63
CA ARG A 107 64.15 11.65 -17.01
C ARG A 107 65.11 12.78 -17.36
N LYS A 108 66.09 12.92 -16.48
CA LYS A 108 67.32 13.70 -16.62
C LYS A 108 68.38 12.73 -17.16
N LEU A 109 68.96 13.05 -18.30
CA LEU A 109 70.34 12.78 -18.73
C LEU A 109 70.63 13.68 -19.93
#